data_AF-A0A0Q7ESC6-F1
#
_entry.id   AF-A0A0Q7ESC6-F1
#
_cell.length_a   1.000
_cell.length_b   1.000
_cell.length_c   1.000
_cell.angle_alpha   90.00
_cell.angle_beta   90.00
_cell.angle_gamma   90.00
#
_symmetry.space_group_name_H-M   'P 1'
#
loop_
_entity.id
_entity.type
_entity.pdbx_description
1 polymer ?
#
loop_
_entity_poly.entity_id
_entity_poly.type
_entity_poly.pdbx_seq_one_letter_code
_entity_poly.pdbx_strand_id
1 'polypeptide(L)' 'MMGESTKRALLRWTHALLAIPVAGYIYGPIEELHNYAASIRYGFFPAIVLLGLWMWKGHLVRHLFARADGSLQR' A
#
# COMPACT_ATOMS: atom_id res chain seq x y z
N MET A 1 15.78 17.12 4.76
CA MET A 1 14.46 16.94 4.11
C MET A 1 14.58 15.83 3.08
N MET A 2 13.76 14.79 3.16
CA MET A 2 13.82 13.69 2.19
C MET A 2 13.16 14.10 0.87
N GLY A 3 13.85 13.93 -0.25
CA GLY A 3 13.35 14.36 -1.56
C GLY A 3 12.06 13.64 -1.95
N GLU A 4 11.16 14.34 -2.64
CA GLU A 4 9.88 13.78 -3.11
C GLU A 4 10.06 12.54 -4.01
N SER A 5 11.16 12.50 -4.77
CA SER A 5 11.57 11.33 -5.56
C SER A 5 11.89 10.13 -4.66
N THR A 6 12.69 10.35 -3.60
CA THR A 6 13.07 9.33 -2.62
C THR A 6 11.84 8.75 -1.90
N LYS A 7 10.86 9.59 -1.54
CA LYS A 7 9.61 9.14 -0.90
C LYS A 7 8.80 8.22 -1.81
N ARG A 8 8.66 8.57 -3.09
CA ARG A 8 7.95 7.73 -4.09
C ARG A 8 8.67 6.40 -4.32
N ALA A 9 10.00 6.44 -4.40
CA ALA A 9 10.80 5.23 -4.54
C ALA A 9 10.61 4.30 -3.34
N LEU A 10 10.65 4.85 -2.11
CA LEU A 10 10.44 4.08 -0.89
C LEU A 10 9.06 3.41 -0.87
N LEU A 11 7.98 4.16 -1.13
CA LEU A 11 6.62 3.61 -1.18
C LEU A 11 6.49 2.47 -2.19
N ARG A 12 7.10 2.63 -3.38
CA ARG A 12 7.08 1.61 -4.43
C ARG A 12 7.83 0.35 -4.01
N TRP A 13 9.00 0.50 -3.40
CA TRP A 13 9.78 -0.63 -2.89
C TRP A 13 9.08 -1.32 -1.72
N THR A 14 8.49 -0.59 -0.78
CA THR A 14 7.68 -1.17 0.29
C THR A 14 6.49 -1.97 -0.26
N HIS A 15 5.77 -1.43 -1.24
CA HIS A 15 4.66 -2.14 -1.89
C HIS A 15 5.15 -3.43 -2.58
N ALA A 16 6.26 -3.36 -3.32
CA ALA A 16 6.85 -4.54 -3.97
C ALA A 16 7.30 -5.61 -2.98
N LEU A 17 7.92 -5.22 -1.85
CA LEU A 17 8.35 -6.16 -0.81
C LEU A 17 7.17 -6.85 -0.12
N LEU A 18 6.07 -6.12 0.14
CA LEU A 18 4.84 -6.69 0.68
C LEU A 18 4.11 -7.60 -0.31
N ALA A 19 4.39 -7.49 -1.61
CA ALA A 19 3.84 -8.37 -2.64
C ALA A 19 4.45 -9.77 -2.60
N ILE A 20 5.71 -9.88 -2.17
CA ILE A 20 6.46 -11.15 -2.21
C ILE A 20 5.76 -12.25 -1.37
N PRO A 21 5.36 -12.02 -0.10
CA PRO A 21 4.62 -13.02 0.67
C PRO A 21 3.27 -13.37 0.05
N VAL A 22 2.57 -12.41 -0.55
CA VAL A 22 1.27 -12.65 -1.21
C VAL A 22 1.46 -13.53 -2.46
N ALA A 23 2.50 -13.29 -3.25
CA ALA A 23 2.85 -14.15 -4.38
C ALA A 23 3.25 -15.56 -3.93
N GLY A 24 4.04 -15.67 -2.86
CA GLY A 24 4.37 -16.94 -2.23
C GLY A 24 3.14 -17.70 -1.73
N TYR A 25 2.12 -17.00 -1.24
CA TYR A 25 0.83 -17.62 -0.87
C TYR A 25 0.02 -18.09 -2.09
N ILE A 26 0.08 -17.38 -3.22
CA ILE A 26 -0.66 -17.74 -4.45
C ILE A 26 -0.01 -18.96 -5.13
N TYR A 27 1.31 -19.03 -5.16
CA TYR A 27 2.06 -20.05 -5.90
C TYR A 27 2.74 -21.11 -5.00
N GLY A 28 2.60 -20.99 -3.68
CA GLY A 28 3.24 -21.88 -2.71
C GLY A 28 2.52 -23.22 -2.53
N PRO A 29 3.20 -24.20 -1.91
CA PRO A 29 2.62 -25.51 -1.62
C PRO A 29 1.43 -25.42 -0.66
N ILE A 30 0.37 -26.19 -0.94
CA ILE A 30 -0.92 -26.15 -0.23
C ILE A 30 -0.78 -26.56 1.25
N GLU A 31 0.22 -27.37 1.58
CA GLU A 31 0.44 -27.92 2.93
C GLU A 31 0.77 -26.84 3.97
N GLU A 32 1.38 -25.73 3.58
CA GLU A 32 1.73 -24.62 4.48
C GLU A 32 0.63 -23.55 4.60
N LEU A 33 -0.45 -23.68 3.83
CA LEU A 33 -1.44 -22.63 3.65
C LEU A 33 -2.19 -22.28 4.95
N HIS A 34 -2.37 -23.25 5.86
CA HIS A 34 -3.19 -23.05 7.06
C HIS A 34 -2.58 -22.02 8.03
N ASN A 35 -1.26 -22.07 8.23
CA ASN A 35 -0.58 -21.25 9.24
C ASN A 35 -0.37 -19.80 8.78
N TYR A 36 -0.23 -19.55 7.47
CA TYR A 36 -0.01 -18.21 6.93
C TYR A 36 -1.25 -17.57 6.28
N ALA A 37 -2.33 -18.32 6.06
CA ALA A 37 -3.54 -17.81 5.41
C ALA A 37 -4.13 -16.59 6.12
N ALA A 38 -4.20 -16.58 7.45
CA ALA A 38 -4.77 -15.46 8.19
C ALA A 38 -3.95 -14.18 8.01
N SER A 39 -2.62 -14.28 8.18
CA SER A 39 -1.69 -13.16 8.04
C SER A 39 -1.70 -12.58 6.62
N ILE A 40 -1.76 -13.43 5.60
CA ILE A 40 -1.82 -12.97 4.20
C ILE A 40 -3.16 -12.31 3.90
N ARG A 41 -4.28 -12.96 4.23
CA ARG A 41 -5.63 -12.48 3.89
C ARG A 41 -6.00 -11.19 4.61
N TYR A 42 -5.63 -11.07 5.89
CA TYR A 42 -6.06 -9.95 6.73
C TYR A 42 -4.96 -8.94 7.04
N GLY A 43 -3.69 -9.26 6.76
CA GLY A 43 -2.55 -8.36 6.95
C GLY A 43 -1.96 -7.89 5.63
N PHE A 44 -1.22 -8.78 4.95
CA PHE A 44 -0.43 -8.41 3.77
C PHE A 44 -1.29 -7.97 2.58
N PHE A 45 -2.39 -8.67 2.30
CA PHE A 45 -3.29 -8.35 1.19
C PHE A 45 -3.97 -6.98 1.33
N PRO A 46 -4.62 -6.63 2.46
CA PRO A 46 -5.17 -5.28 2.62
C PRO A 46 -4.08 -4.21 2.65
N ALA A 47 -2.92 -4.48 3.25
CA ALA A 47 -1.80 -3.53 3.27
C ALA A 47 -1.29 -3.21 1.85
N ILE A 48 -1.10 -4.23 1.00
CA ILE A 48 -0.64 -4.02 -0.38
C ILE A 48 -1.69 -3.26 -1.20
N VAL A 49 -2.97 -3.58 -1.04
CA VAL A 49 -4.06 -2.87 -1.74
C VAL A 49 -4.10 -1.40 -1.33
N LEU A 50 -4.03 -1.10 -0.04
CA LEU A 50 -4.02 0.28 0.46
C LEU A 50 -2.80 1.05 -0.04
N LEU A 51 -1.60 0.45 -0.02
CA LEU A 51 -0.38 1.08 -0.55
C LEU A 51 -0.47 1.31 -2.06
N GLY A 52 -1.05 0.36 -2.81
CA GLY A 52 -1.26 0.51 -4.25
C GLY A 52 -2.26 1.62 -4.58
N LEU A 53 -3.38 1.67 -3.85
CA LEU A 53 -4.38 2.73 -3.98
C LEU A 53 -3.80 4.10 -3.62
N TRP A 54 -2.98 4.17 -2.57
CA TRP A 54 -2.27 5.39 -2.18
C TRP A 54 -1.29 5.86 -3.27
N MET A 55 -0.55 4.94 -3.89
CA MET A 55 0.35 5.27 -5.01
C MET A 55 -0.42 5.75 -6.25
N TRP A 56 -1.58 5.16 -6.54
CA TRP A 56 -2.39 5.53 -7.70
C TRP A 56 -3.14 6.86 -7.51
N LYS A 57 -3.88 7.01 -6.41
CA LYS A 57 -4.76 8.16 -6.14
C LYS A 57 -4.23 9.12 -5.09
N GLY A 58 -3.03 8.94 -4.55
CA GLY A 58 -2.45 9.84 -3.54
C GLY A 58 -2.36 11.29 -4.01
N HIS A 59 -2.20 11.54 -5.31
CA HIS A 59 -2.30 12.90 -5.87
C HIS A 59 -3.72 13.49 -5.78
N LEU A 60 -4.77 12.69 -6.01
CA LEU A 60 -6.16 13.15 -5.82
C LEU A 60 -6.46 13.42 -4.34
N VAL A 61 -6.01 12.55 -3.44
CA VAL A 61 -6.23 12.71 -2.00
C VAL A 61 -5.60 14.01 -1.51
N ARG A 62 -4.36 14.31 -1.93
CA ARG A 62 -3.70 15.58 -1.61
C ARG A 62 -4.49 16.79 -2.14
N HIS A 63 -5.08 16.68 -3.33
CA HIS A 63 -5.92 17.73 -3.89
C HIS A 63 -7.24 17.94 -3.13
N LEU A 64 -7.84 16.87 -2.60
CA LEU A 64 -9.07 16.98 -1.79
C LEU A 64 -8.80 17.66 -0.45
N PHE A 65 -7.72 17.29 0.25
CA PHE A 65 -7.32 17.96 1.49
C PHE A 65 -6.93 19.42 1.28
N ALA A 66 -6.24 19.75 0.17
CA ALA A 66 -5.92 21.13 -0.17
C ALA A 66 -7.18 22.00 -0.44
N ARG A 67 -8.27 21.40 -0.96
CA ARG A 67 -9.55 22.09 -1.15
C ARG A 67 -10.36 22.22 0.13
N ALA A 68 -10.29 21.23 1.02
CA ALA A 68 -10.96 21.27 2.31
C ALA A 68 -10.38 22.39 3.20
N ASP A 69 -9.06 22.58 3.20
CA ASP A 69 -8.39 23.63 3.98
C ASP A 69 -8.78 25.05 3.52
N GLY A 70 -8.87 25.27 2.20
CA GLY A 70 -9.34 26.55 1.64
C GLY A 70 -10.84 26.86 1.87
N SER A 71 -11.63 25.89 2.37
CA SER A 71 -13.05 26.09 2.66
C SER A 71 -13.33 26.58 4.09
N LEU A 72 -12.33 26.52 4.98
CA LEU A 72 -12.40 27.03 6.36
C LEU A 72 -11.91 28.48 6.50
N GLN A 73 -11.39 29.09 5.43
CA GLN A 73 -10.91 30.49 5.42
C GLN A 73 -11.88 31.49 4.77
N ARG A 74 -13.14 31.11 4.52
CA ARG A 74 -14.12 31.98 3.85
C ARG A 74 -15.34 32.28 4.73
#